data_AF-A0A5A5TID0-F1
#
_entry.id   AF-A0A5A5TID0-F1
#
_cell.length_a   1.000
_cell.length_b   1.000
_cell.length_c   1.000
_cell.angle_alpha   90.00
_cell.angle_beta   90.00
_cell.angle_gamma   90.00
#
_symmetry.space_group_name_H-M   'P 1'
#
loop_
_entity.id
_entity.type
_entity.pdbx_description
1 polymer ?
#
loop_
_entity_poly.entity_id
_entity_poly.type
_entity_poly.pdbx_seq_one_letter_code
_entity_poly.pdbx_strand_id
1 'polypeptide(L)'
;MEAVMQEVAPFNIGVTIVEPGGARTAFGLGSLQLGAKLEAYEGTPAGMLRHILQDTSRLSIGDPSKMVTIMIDSVDQKPAPQRIVLGSDSFTAIQRALTERLAVVEAQHVHPKKNMSHPDSG
;
A
#
# COMPACT_ATOMS: atom_id res chain seq x y z
N MET A 1 10.57 4.61 -0.71
CA MET A 1 10.04 5.88 -1.27
C MET A 1 9.93 6.97 -0.21
N GLU A 2 9.38 6.69 0.98
CA GLU A 2 9.18 7.72 2.01
C GLU A 2 10.48 8.41 2.49
N ALA A 3 11.61 7.68 2.53
CA ALA A 3 12.92 8.28 2.83
C ALA A 3 13.30 9.38 1.82
N VAL A 4 13.05 9.15 0.52
CA VAL A 4 13.36 10.11 -0.55
C VAL A 4 12.61 11.42 -0.37
N MET A 5 11.39 11.39 0.17
CA MET A 5 10.63 12.63 0.46
C MET A 5 11.41 13.57 1.39
N GLN A 6 12.10 13.01 2.40
CA GLN A 6 12.88 13.78 3.36
C GLN A 6 14.22 14.23 2.76
N GLU A 7 14.87 13.35 1.99
CA GLU A 7 16.15 13.64 1.35
C GLU A 7 16.06 14.81 0.36
N VAL A 8 14.95 14.94 -0.37
CA VAL A 8 14.79 15.97 -1.41
C VAL A 8 14.08 17.24 -0.94
N ALA A 9 13.48 17.22 0.26
CA ALA A 9 12.76 18.37 0.82
C ALA A 9 13.61 19.66 0.89
N PRO A 10 14.92 19.65 1.24
CA PRO A 10 15.76 20.85 1.24
C PRO A 10 15.90 21.53 -0.13
N PHE A 11 15.63 20.81 -1.23
CA PHE A 11 15.64 21.35 -2.59
C PHE A 11 14.28 21.89 -3.04
N ASN A 12 13.29 21.97 -2.13
CA ASN A 12 11.90 22.34 -2.43
C ASN A 12 11.21 21.41 -3.44
N ILE A 13 11.58 20.11 -3.43
CA ILE A 13 10.97 19.09 -4.27
C ILE A 13 9.89 18.36 -3.46
N GLY A 14 8.64 18.42 -3.93
CA GLY A 14 7.54 17.61 -3.39
C GLY A 14 7.51 16.22 -4.03
N VAL A 15 7.20 15.20 -3.24
CA VAL A 15 7.05 13.81 -3.70
C VAL A 15 5.73 13.25 -3.20
N THR A 16 4.90 12.76 -4.11
CA THR A 16 3.58 12.17 -3.84
C THR A 16 3.57 10.70 -4.26
N ILE A 17 3.19 9.79 -3.37
CA ILE A 17 2.93 8.39 -3.71
C ILE A 17 1.45 8.25 -4.07
N VAL A 18 1.15 7.78 -5.29
CA VAL A 18 -0.22 7.52 -5.72
C VAL A 18 -0.50 6.03 -5.68
N GLU A 19 -1.54 5.62 -4.95
CA GLU A 19 -1.90 4.23 -4.68
C GLU A 19 -3.31 3.92 -5.23
N PRO A 20 -3.44 3.66 -6.54
CA PRO A 20 -4.73 3.35 -7.14
C PRO A 20 -5.19 1.93 -6.83
N GLY A 21 -6.49 1.75 -6.72
CA GLY A 21 -7.17 0.47 -6.83
C GLY A 21 -7.33 0.02 -8.28
N GLY A 22 -8.24 -0.92 -8.52
CA GLY A 22 -8.52 -1.38 -9.88
C GLY A 22 -8.99 -0.24 -10.80
N ALA A 23 -8.31 -0.03 -11.92
CA ALA A 23 -8.63 0.99 -12.92
C ALA A 23 -8.96 0.37 -14.29
N ARG A 24 -9.96 0.90 -15.01
CA ARG A 24 -10.35 0.46 -16.36
C ARG A 24 -9.31 0.83 -17.43
N THR A 25 -8.16 0.17 -17.36
CA THR A 25 -7.06 0.33 -18.31
C THR A 25 -6.85 -0.98 -19.07
N ALA A 26 -6.08 -0.93 -20.16
CA ALA A 26 -5.68 -2.14 -20.89
C ALA A 26 -4.82 -3.09 -20.05
N PHE A 27 -4.32 -2.67 -18.87
CA PHE A 27 -3.58 -3.53 -17.94
C PHE A 27 -4.41 -4.74 -17.52
N GLY A 28 -5.55 -4.52 -16.86
CA GLY A 28 -6.42 -5.60 -16.39
C GLY A 28 -7.21 -6.32 -17.48
N LEU A 29 -7.24 -5.79 -18.72
CA LEU A 29 -8.06 -6.33 -19.81
C LEU A 29 -7.27 -7.11 -20.87
N GLY A 30 -5.94 -7.04 -20.89
CA GLY A 30 -5.18 -7.78 -21.90
C GLY A 30 -3.67 -7.58 -21.96
N SER A 31 -3.11 -6.58 -21.29
CA SER A 31 -1.64 -6.40 -21.22
C SER A 31 -0.99 -6.98 -19.96
N LEU A 32 -1.79 -7.44 -18.99
CA LEU A 32 -1.30 -8.19 -17.84
C LEU A 32 -0.66 -9.50 -18.30
N GLN A 33 0.61 -9.68 -17.97
CA GLN A 33 1.36 -10.91 -18.19
C GLN A 33 1.52 -11.64 -16.85
N LEU A 34 1.03 -12.87 -16.78
CA LEU A 34 1.20 -13.73 -15.60
C LEU A 34 2.30 -14.75 -15.88
N GLY A 35 3.17 -14.97 -14.88
CA GLY A 35 4.17 -16.03 -14.93
C GLY A 35 3.53 -17.42 -15.06
N ALA A 36 4.37 -18.42 -15.34
CA ALA A 36 3.94 -19.82 -15.39
C ALA A 36 3.23 -20.21 -14.08
N LYS A 37 2.14 -20.97 -14.22
CA LYS A 37 1.41 -21.51 -13.06
C LYS A 37 2.30 -22.53 -12.36
N LEU A 38 2.34 -22.48 -11.02
CA LEU A 38 3.00 -23.48 -10.18
C LEU A 38 1.96 -24.11 -9.25
N GLU A 39 1.87 -25.43 -9.26
CA GLU A 39 0.90 -26.18 -8.46
C GLU A 39 1.05 -25.94 -6.95
N ALA A 40 2.26 -25.65 -6.49
CA ALA A 40 2.56 -25.33 -5.09
C ALA A 40 1.79 -24.11 -4.54
N TYR A 41 1.24 -23.26 -5.40
CA TYR A 41 0.43 -22.10 -4.99
C TYR A 41 -1.08 -22.32 -5.13
N GLU A 42 -1.55 -23.48 -5.58
CA GLU A 42 -2.98 -23.78 -5.65
C GLU A 42 -3.62 -23.77 -4.24
N GLY A 43 -4.81 -23.19 -4.12
CA GLY A 43 -5.49 -23.04 -2.83
C GLY A 43 -4.89 -22.00 -1.87
N THR A 44 -3.78 -21.36 -2.23
CA THR A 44 -3.18 -20.27 -1.45
C THR A 44 -3.74 -18.90 -1.85
N PRO A 45 -3.54 -17.84 -1.05
CA PRO A 45 -3.90 -16.48 -1.46
C PRO A 45 -3.30 -16.05 -2.80
N ALA A 46 -2.09 -16.51 -3.14
CA ALA A 46 -1.47 -16.24 -4.43
C ALA A 46 -2.22 -16.92 -5.58
N GLY A 47 -2.64 -18.18 -5.41
CA GLY A 47 -3.47 -18.89 -6.37
C GLY A 47 -4.84 -18.23 -6.56
N MET A 48 -5.49 -17.81 -5.47
CA MET A 48 -6.76 -17.07 -5.52
C MET A 48 -6.62 -15.74 -6.27
N LEU A 49 -5.57 -14.96 -6.00
CA LEU A 49 -5.31 -13.71 -6.71
C LEU A 49 -5.09 -13.95 -8.21
N ARG A 50 -4.38 -15.02 -8.58
CA ARG A 50 -4.21 -15.40 -10.00
C ARG A 50 -5.56 -15.61 -10.68
N HIS A 51 -6.48 -16.35 -10.04
CA HIS A 51 -7.82 -16.56 -10.61
C HIS A 51 -8.60 -15.26 -10.79
N ILE A 52 -8.52 -14.35 -9.81
CA ILE A 52 -9.16 -13.02 -9.90
C ILE A 52 -8.59 -12.22 -11.08
N LEU A 53 -7.27 -12.22 -11.25
CA LEU A 53 -6.60 -11.49 -12.33
C LEU A 53 -6.85 -12.08 -13.72
N GLN A 54 -7.18 -13.37 -13.82
CA GLN A 54 -7.55 -14.03 -15.08
C GLN A 54 -9.02 -13.84 -15.45
N ASP A 55 -9.86 -13.41 -14.51
CA ASP A 55 -11.28 -13.16 -14.72
C ASP A 55 -11.52 -11.79 -15.37
N THR A 56 -11.39 -11.73 -16.70
CA THR A 56 -11.60 -10.51 -17.49
C THR A 56 -13.06 -10.08 -17.58
N SER A 57 -14.00 -10.89 -17.06
CA SER A 57 -15.42 -10.49 -16.97
C SER A 57 -15.65 -9.44 -15.89
N ARG A 58 -14.74 -9.36 -14.91
CA ARG A 58 -14.75 -8.33 -13.87
C ARG A 58 -14.05 -7.08 -14.35
N LEU A 59 -14.85 -6.08 -14.71
CA LEU A 59 -14.34 -4.75 -14.98
C LEU A 59 -13.97 -4.04 -13.66
N SER A 60 -12.78 -3.46 -13.64
CA SER A 60 -12.37 -2.53 -12.59
C SER A 60 -13.37 -1.37 -12.45
N ILE A 61 -13.65 -0.95 -11.22
CA ILE A 61 -14.60 0.14 -10.96
C ILE A 61 -13.96 1.54 -11.10
N GLY A 62 -12.64 1.63 -11.01
CA GLY A 62 -11.90 2.89 -11.11
C GLY A 62 -11.91 3.50 -12.52
N ASP A 63 -12.10 4.81 -12.57
CA ASP A 63 -12.03 5.62 -13.79
C ASP A 63 -10.62 6.25 -13.92
N PRO A 64 -9.80 5.82 -14.89
CA PRO A 64 -8.45 6.35 -15.07
C PRO A 64 -8.42 7.86 -15.31
N SER A 65 -9.43 8.43 -15.99
CA SER A 65 -9.47 9.86 -16.27
C SER A 65 -9.63 10.65 -14.97
N LYS A 66 -10.52 10.22 -14.08
CA LYS A 66 -10.69 10.85 -12.76
C LYS A 66 -9.45 10.71 -11.88
N MET A 67 -8.80 9.54 -11.95
CA MET A 67 -7.55 9.31 -11.22
C MET A 67 -6.46 10.28 -11.68
N VAL A 68 -6.29 10.46 -12.99
CA VAL A 68 -5.33 11.41 -13.57
C VAL A 68 -5.66 12.85 -13.18
N THR A 69 -6.94 13.25 -13.19
CA THR A 69 -7.34 14.58 -12.70
C THR A 69 -6.85 14.82 -11.28
N ILE A 70 -7.05 13.87 -10.37
CA ILE A 70 -6.58 14.02 -8.98
C ILE A 70 -5.05 14.08 -8.89
N MET A 71 -4.34 13.31 -9.73
CA MET A 71 -2.87 13.39 -9.79
C MET A 71 -2.40 14.78 -10.23
N ILE A 72 -3.01 15.34 -11.27
CA ILE A 72 -2.67 16.68 -11.77
C ILE A 72 -2.98 17.74 -10.71
N ASP A 73 -4.18 17.71 -10.12
CA ASP A 73 -4.60 18.64 -9.07
C ASP A 73 -3.68 18.60 -7.84
N SER A 74 -3.02 17.47 -7.59
CA SER A 74 -2.09 17.34 -6.46
C SER A 74 -0.81 18.15 -6.63
N VAL A 75 -0.42 18.48 -7.87
CA VAL A 75 0.82 19.23 -8.16
C VAL A 75 0.72 20.67 -7.65
N ASP A 76 -0.48 21.23 -7.59
CA ASP A 76 -0.73 22.59 -7.11
C ASP A 76 -0.85 22.69 -5.57
N GLN A 77 -0.85 21.56 -4.85
CA GLN A 77 -0.99 21.53 -3.39
C GLN A 77 0.35 21.78 -2.70
N LYS A 78 0.35 22.64 -1.67
CA LYS A 78 1.54 22.98 -0.86
C LYS A 78 1.22 22.92 0.64
N PRO A 79 1.93 22.08 1.44
CA PRO A 79 2.95 21.12 1.00
C PRO A 79 2.34 20.00 0.13
N ALA A 80 3.16 19.39 -0.75
CA ALA A 80 2.70 18.29 -1.58
C ALA A 80 2.18 17.14 -0.69
N PRO A 81 1.02 16.53 -1.02
CA PRO A 81 0.51 15.41 -0.25
C PRO A 81 1.47 14.23 -0.36
N GLN A 82 1.89 13.64 0.76
CA GLN A 82 2.83 12.50 0.72
C GLN A 82 2.21 11.26 0.06
N ARG A 83 0.89 11.09 0.17
CA ARG A 83 0.16 9.92 -0.32
C ARG A 83 -1.25 10.27 -0.79
N ILE A 84 -1.65 9.71 -1.92
CA ILE A 84 -3.02 9.80 -2.46
C ILE A 84 -3.51 8.40 -2.76
N VAL A 85 -4.55 7.97 -2.06
CA VAL A 85 -5.19 6.66 -2.27
C VAL A 85 -6.40 6.86 -3.17
N LEU A 86 -6.46 6.14 -4.29
CA LEU A 86 -7.50 6.30 -5.30
C LEU A 86 -8.33 5.02 -5.43
N GLY A 87 -9.55 5.04 -4.91
CA GLY A 87 -10.46 3.88 -4.94
C GLY A 87 -10.71 3.30 -3.55
N SER A 88 -11.96 2.92 -3.30
CA SER A 88 -12.40 2.40 -2.01
C SER A 88 -11.76 1.05 -1.66
N ASP A 89 -11.51 0.21 -2.66
CA ASP A 89 -10.79 -1.05 -2.54
C ASP A 89 -9.36 -0.85 -2.02
N SER A 90 -8.61 0.07 -2.64
CA SER A 90 -7.26 0.44 -2.23
C SER A 90 -7.27 1.03 -0.82
N PHE A 91 -8.19 1.97 -0.54
CA PHE A 91 -8.33 2.59 0.78
C PHE A 91 -8.60 1.56 1.88
N THR A 92 -9.58 0.68 1.70
CA THR A 92 -9.89 -0.35 2.70
C THR A 92 -8.72 -1.30 2.91
N ALA A 93 -8.01 -1.72 1.85
CA ALA A 93 -6.86 -2.61 1.96
C ALA A 93 -5.70 -1.96 2.72
N ILE A 94 -5.38 -0.70 2.39
CA ILE A 94 -4.32 0.08 3.05
C ILE A 94 -4.68 0.35 4.51
N GLN A 95 -5.90 0.83 4.79
CA GLN A 95 -6.34 1.13 6.15
C GLN A 95 -6.23 -0.12 7.05
N ARG A 96 -6.69 -1.27 6.56
CA ARG A 96 -6.59 -2.54 7.30
C ARG A 96 -5.13 -2.89 7.58
N ALA A 97 -4.29 -2.90 6.55
CA ALA A 97 -2.88 -3.28 6.69
C ALA A 97 -2.11 -2.34 7.63
N LEU A 98 -2.38 -1.03 7.58
CA LEU A 98 -1.73 -0.05 8.46
C LEU A 98 -2.19 -0.22 9.91
N THR A 99 -3.50 -0.40 10.13
CA THR A 99 -4.06 -0.62 11.48
C THR A 99 -3.48 -1.90 12.12
N GLU A 100 -3.42 -3.00 11.36
CA GLU A 100 -2.85 -4.26 11.83
C GLU A 100 -1.36 -4.13 12.19
N ARG A 101 -0.58 -3.46 11.32
CA ARG A 101 0.85 -3.22 11.57
C ARG A 101 1.07 -2.33 12.79
N LEU A 102 0.26 -1.27 12.94
CA LEU A 102 0.34 -0.38 14.09
C LEU A 102 0.09 -1.15 15.39
N ALA A 103 -0.96 -1.98 15.43
CA ALA A 103 -1.28 -2.79 16.60
C ALA A 103 -0.12 -3.73 17.00
N VAL A 104 0.55 -4.36 16.03
CA VAL A 104 1.73 -5.22 16.28
C VAL A 104 2.89 -4.43 16.91
N VAL A 105 3.14 -3.20 16.44
CA VAL A 105 4.21 -2.34 16.98
C VAL A 105 3.87 -1.81 18.36
N GLU A 106 2.63 -1.38 18.57
CA GLU A 106 2.15 -0.87 19.86
C GLU A 106 2.20 -1.95 20.95
N ALA A 107 1.90 -3.20 20.62
CA ALA A 107 2.02 -4.33 21.55
C ALA A 107 3.45 -4.52 22.08
N GLN A 108 4.49 -4.10 21.33
CA GLN A 108 5.88 -4.20 21.78
C GLN A 108 6.20 -3.20 22.90
N HIS A 109 5.55 -2.03 22.91
CA HIS A 109 5.74 -1.00 23.94
C HIS A 109 5.20 -1.42 25.31
N VAL A 110 4.42 -2.50 25.39
CA VAL A 110 3.87 -3.06 26.64
C VAL A 110 4.82 -4.07 27.30
N HIS A 111 6.12 -4.05 27.02
CA HIS A 111 7.09 -4.81 27.82
C HIS A 111 7.23 -4.18 29.22
N PRO A 112 6.86 -4.90 30.31
CA PRO A 112 7.01 -4.37 31.65
C PRO A 112 8.50 -4.14 31.92
N LYS A 113 8.86 -2.97 32.45
CA LYS A 113 10.18 -2.71 33.02
C LYS A 113 10.47 -3.83 34.02
N LYS A 114 11.27 -4.83 33.63
CA LYS A 114 11.78 -5.84 34.54
C LYS A 114 12.76 -5.12 35.45
N ASN A 115 12.32 -4.79 36.67
CA ASN A 115 13.16 -4.24 37.72
C ASN A 115 14.40 -5.13 37.88
N MET A 116 15.54 -4.66 37.37
CA MET A 116 16.85 -5.21 37.73
C MET A 116 17.21 -4.69 39.12
N SER A 117 16.64 -5.32 40.16
CA SER A 117 17.26 -5.27 41.48
C SER A 117 18.35 -6.34 41.50
N HIS A 118 19.61 -5.92 41.39
CA HIS A 118 20.74 -6.76 41.77
C HIS A 118 20.63 -7.07 43.27
N PRO A 119 20.74 -8.34 43.69
CA PRO A 119 20.95 -8.63 45.11
C PRO A 119 22.41 -8.28 45.44
N ASP A 120 22.60 -7.34 46.36
CA ASP A 120 23.88 -7.11 47.02
C ASP A 120 24.37 -8.42 47.65
N SER A 121 25.56 -8.84 47.24
CA SER A 121 26.36 -9.88 47.87
C SER A 121 26.83 -9.41 49.24
N GLY A 122 26.50 -10.19 50.27
CA GLY A 122 27.14 -10.12 51.59
C GLY A 122 28.56 -10.69 51.59
#